data_AF-A0A3B1E5E5-F1
#
_entry.id   AF-A0A3B1E5E5-F1
#
_cell.length_a   1.000
_cell.length_b   1.000
_cell.length_c   1.000
_cell.angle_alpha   90.00
_cell.angle_beta   90.00
_cell.angle_gamma   90.00
#
_symmetry.space_group_name_H-M   'P 1'
#
loop_
_entity.id
_entity.type
_entity.pdbx_description
1 polymer ?
#
loop_
_entity_poly.entity_id
_entity_poly.type
_entity_poly.pdbx_seq_one_letter_code
_entity_poly.pdbx_strand_id
1 'polypeptide(L)'
;HTAGPEGEWYNRHAIGIALVGDGSRRGFSETQMARLLDLVAALAREYDIPPEQIVLHSDVAAVAGPGRYFPAAALREQVDSWR
;
A
#
# COMPACT_ATOMS: atom_id res chain seq x y z
N HIS A 1 6.61 -9.49 3.83
CA HIS A 1 7.58 -9.46 4.92
C HIS A 1 8.31 -8.13 4.84
N THR A 2 8.23 -7.34 5.91
CA THR A 2 8.91 -6.06 6.07
C THR A 2 10.23 -6.27 6.79
N ALA A 3 11.32 -5.77 6.23
CA ALA A 3 12.65 -5.83 6.83
C ALA A 3 12.96 -4.54 7.62
N GLY A 4 14.02 -4.56 8.42
CA GLY A 4 14.48 -3.39 9.18
C GLY A 4 14.01 -3.38 10.65
N PRO A 5 14.36 -2.32 11.41
CA PRO A 5 14.13 -2.25 12.86
C PRO A 5 12.66 -2.44 13.26
N GLU A 6 11.74 -1.82 12.51
CA GLU A 6 10.30 -1.93 12.75
C GLU A 6 9.66 -3.14 12.06
N GLY A 7 10.46 -3.96 11.36
CA GLY A 7 9.96 -5.04 10.52
C GLY A 7 9.11 -6.04 11.30
N GLU A 8 9.54 -6.46 12.50
CA GLU A 8 8.76 -7.39 13.31
C GLU A 8 7.38 -6.82 13.68
N TRP A 9 7.30 -5.54 14.03
CA TRP A 9 6.04 -4.91 14.38
C TRP A 9 5.07 -4.95 13.18
N TYR A 10 5.49 -4.48 12.00
CA TYR A 10 4.65 -4.50 10.80
C TYR A 10 4.27 -5.93 10.39
N ASN A 11 5.19 -6.89 10.50
CA ASN A 11 4.91 -8.30 10.17
C ASN A 11 3.86 -8.96 11.08
N ARG A 12 3.61 -8.41 12.28
CA ARG A 12 2.63 -8.93 13.24
C ARG A 12 1.35 -8.09 13.35
N HIS A 13 1.39 -6.82 12.98
CA HIS A 13 0.30 -5.86 13.23
C HIS A 13 -0.26 -5.20 11.98
N ALA A 14 0.29 -5.46 10.78
CA ALA A 14 -0.19 -4.86 9.54
C ALA A 14 -0.69 -5.91 8.53
N ILE A 15 -1.62 -5.49 7.67
CA ILE A 15 -2.07 -6.27 6.52
C ILE A 15 -1.18 -5.94 5.32
N GLY A 16 -0.35 -6.90 4.89
CA GLY A 16 0.49 -6.73 3.70
C GLY A 16 -0.26 -7.04 2.41
N ILE A 17 -0.42 -6.05 1.53
CA ILE A 17 -1.01 -6.23 0.19
C ILE A 17 0.11 -6.22 -0.85
N ALA A 18 0.29 -7.34 -1.55
CA ALA A 18 1.27 -7.46 -2.63
C ALA A 18 0.57 -7.46 -3.99
N LEU A 19 0.87 -6.46 -4.82
CA LEU A 19 0.44 -6.46 -6.21
C LEU A 19 1.34 -7.37 -7.06
N VAL A 20 0.72 -8.31 -7.77
CA VAL A 20 1.45 -9.17 -8.72
C VAL A 20 1.95 -8.32 -9.90
N GLY A 21 3.26 -8.31 -10.12
CA GLY A 21 3.91 -7.55 -11.18
C GLY A 21 5.25 -6.95 -10.73
N ASP A 22 5.92 -6.24 -11.64
CA ASP A 22 7.15 -5.49 -11.36
C ASP A 22 6.91 -4.00 -11.60
N GLY A 23 6.51 -3.31 -10.53
CA GLY A 23 6.24 -1.86 -10.54
C GLY A 23 7.49 -1.01 -10.78
N SER A 24 8.69 -1.60 -10.87
CA SER A 24 9.91 -0.91 -11.26
C SER A 24 10.15 -0.92 -12.76
N ARG A 25 9.51 -1.85 -13.49
CA ARG A 25 9.56 -1.95 -14.97
C ARG A 25 8.41 -1.24 -15.66
N ARG A 26 7.19 -1.30 -15.12
CA ARG A 26 5.99 -0.64 -15.69
C ARG A 26 4.95 -0.38 -14.61
N GLY A 27 4.01 0.53 -14.89
CA GLY A 27 2.84 0.73 -14.05
C GLY A 27 1.93 -0.50 -14.00
N PHE A 28 1.11 -0.60 -12.94
CA PHE A 28 0.02 -1.56 -12.85
C PHE A 28 -1.17 -1.11 -13.70
N SER A 29 -2.04 -2.04 -14.10
CA SER A 29 -3.20 -1.69 -14.91
C SER A 29 -4.23 -0.87 -14.11
N GLU A 30 -5.04 -0.09 -14.81
CA GLU A 30 -6.13 0.68 -14.18
C GLU A 30 -7.09 -0.23 -13.40
N THR A 31 -7.45 -1.39 -13.95
CA THR A 31 -8.28 -2.37 -13.25
C THR A 31 -7.61 -2.88 -11.97
N GLN A 32 -6.30 -3.13 -11.98
CA GLN A 32 -5.59 -3.58 -10.79
C GLN A 32 -5.53 -2.49 -9.72
N MET A 33 -5.35 -1.23 -10.12
CA MET A 33 -5.38 -0.08 -9.20
C MET A 33 -6.77 0.16 -8.62
N ALA A 34 -7.83 0.06 -9.42
CA ALA A 34 -9.21 0.16 -8.94
C ALA A 34 -9.53 -0.94 -7.92
N ARG A 35 -9.14 -2.19 -8.20
CA ARG A 35 -9.34 -3.30 -7.26
C ARG A 35 -8.50 -3.18 -6.00
N LEU A 36 -7.30 -2.60 -6.09
CA LEU A 36 -6.50 -2.28 -4.91
C LEU A 36 -7.25 -1.27 -4.03
N LEU A 37 -7.78 -0.19 -4.61
CA LEU A 37 -8.53 0.83 -3.87
C LEU A 37 -9.80 0.25 -3.23
N ASP A 38 -10.57 -0.55 -3.96
CA ASP A 38 -11.75 -1.25 -3.41
C ASP A 38 -11.38 -2.09 -2.18
N LEU A 39 -10.29 -2.88 -2.28
CA LEU A 39 -9.81 -3.74 -1.21
C LEU A 39 -9.33 -2.94 0.01
N VAL A 40 -8.52 -1.91 -0.23
CA VAL A 40 -7.97 -1.07 0.84
C VAL A 40 -9.11 -0.34 1.56
N ALA A 41 -10.10 0.20 0.84
CA ALA A 41 -11.26 0.86 1.45
C ALA A 41 -12.12 -0.12 2.28
N ALA A 42 -12.32 -1.34 1.78
CA ALA A 42 -13.07 -2.36 2.51
C ALA A 42 -12.37 -2.76 3.82
N LEU A 43 -11.06 -3.01 3.77
CA LEU A 43 -10.26 -3.36 4.95
C LEU A 43 -10.16 -2.20 5.94
N ALA A 44 -9.97 -0.98 5.44
CA ALA A 44 -9.90 0.20 6.30
C ALA A 44 -11.19 0.38 7.11
N ARG A 45 -12.34 0.22 6.45
CA ARG A 45 -13.65 0.26 7.13
C ARG A 45 -13.87 -0.92 8.09
N GLU A 46 -13.45 -2.12 7.71
CA GLU A 46 -13.67 -3.33 8.54
C GLU A 46 -12.86 -3.30 9.84
N TYR A 47 -11.63 -2.79 9.78
CA TYR A 47 -10.69 -2.80 10.90
C TYR A 47 -10.47 -1.42 11.53
N ASP A 48 -11.26 -0.42 11.15
CA ASP A 48 -11.16 0.97 11.62
C ASP A 48 -9.74 1.55 11.45
N ILE A 49 -9.12 1.28 10.29
CA ILE A 49 -7.76 1.74 9.97
C ILE A 49 -7.87 3.16 9.41
N PRO A 50 -7.30 4.17 10.08
CA PRO A 50 -7.37 5.54 9.61
C PRO A 50 -6.46 5.74 8.37
N PRO A 51 -6.78 6.70 7.48
CA PRO A 51 -6.01 6.97 6.25
C PRO A 51 -4.51 7.12 6.45
N GLU A 52 -4.08 7.68 7.60
CA GLU A 52 -2.67 7.92 7.93
C GLU A 52 -1.88 6.64 8.18
N GLN A 53 -2.55 5.51 8.44
CA GLN A 53 -1.93 4.19 8.63
C GLN A 53 -1.83 3.38 7.33
N ILE A 54 -2.30 3.92 6.21
CA ILE A 54 -2.16 3.29 4.89
C ILE A 54 -0.85 3.77 4.26
N VAL A 55 0.20 2.99 4.46
CA VAL A 55 1.58 3.31 4.07
C VAL A 55 2.09 2.37 2.98
N LEU A 56 3.06 2.83 2.18
CA LEU A 56 3.76 2.00 1.21
C LEU A 56 4.87 1.17 1.89
N HIS A 57 5.27 0.05 1.28
CA HIS A 57 6.38 -0.74 1.83
C HIS A 57 7.69 0.06 1.91
N SER A 58 7.92 0.97 0.94
CA SER A 58 9.03 1.92 0.94
C SER A 58 8.96 2.98 2.05
N ASP A 59 7.78 3.21 2.65
CA ASP A 59 7.63 4.17 3.75
C ASP A 59 8.12 3.56 5.08
N VAL A 60 8.20 2.22 5.18
CA VAL A 60 8.49 1.49 6.43
C VAL A 60 9.73 0.60 6.38
N ALA A 61 10.30 0.42 5.19
CA ALA A 61 11.53 -0.33 4.97
C ALA A 61 12.35 0.27 3.81
N ALA A 62 13.67 0.06 3.85
CA ALA A 62 14.60 0.51 2.81
C ALA A 62 14.51 -0.38 1.54
N VAL A 63 13.34 -0.38 0.90
CA VAL A 63 13.03 -1.19 -0.29
C VAL A 63 12.29 -0.36 -1.33
N ALA A 64 12.33 -0.79 -2.59
CA ALA A 64 11.71 -0.06 -3.69
C ALA A 64 10.20 -0.33 -3.87
N GLY A 65 9.62 -1.29 -3.14
CA GLY A 65 8.21 -1.67 -3.30
C GLY A 65 7.27 -0.54 -2.89
N PRO A 66 6.20 -0.24 -3.66
CA PRO A 66 5.65 -1.00 -4.79
C PRO A 66 6.30 -0.76 -6.18
N GLY A 67 7.32 0.10 -6.27
CA GLY A 67 8.10 0.37 -7.47
C GLY A 67 7.93 1.79 -7.99
N ARG A 68 8.93 2.29 -8.74
CA ARG A 68 8.97 3.70 -9.22
C ARG A 68 7.81 4.11 -10.15
N TYR A 69 7.14 3.15 -10.79
CA TYR A 69 5.99 3.41 -11.66
C TYR A 69 4.64 3.19 -10.95
N PHE A 70 4.64 2.88 -9.65
CA PHE A 70 3.43 2.86 -8.86
C PHE A 70 2.93 4.30 -8.64
N PRO A 71 1.63 4.60 -8.85
CA PRO A 71 1.10 5.95 -8.76
C PRO A 71 0.83 6.35 -7.29
N ALA A 72 1.89 6.47 -6.49
CA ALA A 72 1.82 6.73 -5.05
C ALA A 72 1.03 8.00 -4.69
N ALA A 73 1.20 9.08 -5.47
CA ALA A 73 0.50 10.34 -5.24
C ALA A 73 -1.02 10.20 -5.42
N ALA A 74 -1.46 9.55 -6.51
CA ALA A 74 -2.87 9.32 -6.79
C ALA A 74 -3.52 8.37 -5.77
N LEU A 75 -2.77 7.36 -5.30
CA LEU A 75 -3.25 6.50 -4.20
C LEU A 75 -3.49 7.33 -2.93
N ARG A 76 -2.51 8.16 -2.54
CA ARG A 76 -2.60 9.00 -1.33
C ARG A 76 -3.75 9.99 -1.41
N GLU A 77 -3.92 10.66 -2.55
CA GLU A 77 -5.06 11.57 -2.78
C GLU A 77 -6.40 10.85 -2.59
N GLN A 78 -6.55 9.65 -3.17
CA GLN A 78 -7.76 8.86 -3.00
C GLN A 78 -7.98 8.45 -1.54
N VAL A 79 -6.93 8.02 -0.85
CA VAL A 79 -7.01 7.61 0.57
C VAL A 79 -7.34 8.79 1.49
N ASP A 80 -6.74 9.96 1.26
CA ASP A 80 -7.01 11.17 2.04
C ASP A 80 -8.46 11.67 1.88
N SER A 81 -9.11 11.34 0.75
CA SER A 81 -10.52 11.66 0.50
C SER A 81 -11.51 10.87 1.37
N TRP A 82 -11.05 9.85 2.12
CA TRP A 82 -11.90 9.02 2.98
C TRP A 82 -12.09 9.57 4.39
N ARG A 83 -11.39 10.66 4.74
CA ARG A 83 -11.56 11.39 5.99
C ARG A 83 -12.95 12.01 6.09
#